data_AF-A0A0N0GFF0-F1
#
_entry.id   AF-A0A0N0GFF0-F1
#
_cell.length_a   1.000
_cell.length_b   1.000
_cell.length_c   1.000
_cell.angle_alpha   90.00
_cell.angle_beta   90.00
_cell.angle_gamma   90.00
#
_symmetry.space_group_name_H-M   'P 1'
#
loop_
_entity.id
_entity.type
_entity.pdbx_description
1 polymer ?
#
loop_
_entity_poly.entity_id
_entity_poly.type
_entity_poly.pdbx_seq_one_letter_code
_entity_poly.pdbx_strand_id
1 'polypeptide(L)'
;MLVHRKNDNIDWKVTGLLTLGSVPAVLMTLWFLSSLHTAPDALNAIIKQALGFVLLLTALAILFKKRLLAFAHGRGDGHSFFSGTSLTILTVITGLILGTMVALTSIGAGALGTVALFILYPLLPTRRLVGTEIAHAVPLTLVAGLGHASMGNMNWELLGWLLMGSLPGIYLGSHMAGRVSDDLLRPCLAVMLGIIGFKLAF
;
A
#
# COMPACT_ATOMS: atom_id res chain seq x y z
N MET A 1 10.56 20.31 26.53
CA MET A 1 10.18 18.87 26.64
C MET A 1 8.66 18.73 26.80
N LEU A 2 7.91 19.50 26.00
CA LEU A 2 6.47 19.69 26.10
C LEU A 2 5.97 19.78 24.66
N VAL A 3 4.82 19.17 24.40
CA VAL A 3 4.12 19.09 23.10
C VAL A 3 4.63 17.98 22.15
N HIS A 4 4.08 16.77 22.31
CA HIS A 4 3.42 15.97 21.26
C HIS A 4 3.21 14.50 21.67
N ARG A 5 2.74 14.28 22.91
CA ARG A 5 2.19 13.01 23.39
C ARG A 5 0.71 12.89 22.99
N LYS A 6 0.42 13.01 21.69
CA LYS A 6 -0.94 12.93 21.13
C LYS A 6 -1.06 12.00 19.91
N ASN A 7 -0.05 11.15 19.69
CA ASN A 7 0.10 10.35 18.47
C ASN A 7 0.26 8.84 18.75
N ASP A 8 -0.50 8.27 19.70
CA ASP A 8 -0.48 6.83 20.02
C ASP A 8 -0.96 5.91 18.87
N ASN A 9 -1.31 6.49 17.72
CA ASN A 9 -1.82 5.79 16.55
C ASN A 9 -0.75 5.49 15.48
N ILE A 10 0.50 5.94 15.62
CA ILE A 10 1.55 5.72 14.60
C ILE A 10 2.81 5.17 15.26
N ASP A 11 3.33 4.07 14.73
CA ASP A 11 4.63 3.52 15.11
C ASP A 11 5.73 4.03 14.17
N TRP A 12 6.40 5.11 14.58
CA TRP A 12 7.47 5.73 13.79
C TRP A 12 8.67 4.83 13.54
N LYS A 13 8.94 3.85 14.42
CA LYS A 13 10.03 2.90 14.22
C LYS A 13 9.70 1.97 13.06
N VAL A 14 8.48 1.44 13.03
CA VAL A 14 8.00 0.57 11.94
C VAL A 14 7.91 1.35 10.62
N THR A 15 7.36 2.57 10.64
CA THR A 15 7.36 3.45 9.45
C THR A 15 8.78 3.72 8.95
N GLY A 16 9.74 4.00 9.85
CA GLY A 16 11.16 4.17 9.50
C GLY A 16 11.76 2.93 8.83
N LEU A 17 11.48 1.74 9.34
CA LEU A 17 11.99 0.49 8.74
C LEU A 17 11.35 0.20 7.38
N LEU A 18 10.05 0.41 7.24
CA LEU A 18 9.34 0.25 5.97
C LEU A 18 9.86 1.24 4.93
N THR A 19 10.06 2.51 5.31
CA THR A 19 10.59 3.55 4.41
C THR A 19 12.02 3.24 3.98
N LEU A 20 12.85 2.71 4.87
CA LEU A 20 14.23 2.30 4.56
C LEU A 20 14.27 1.21 3.48
N GLY A 21 13.30 0.30 3.45
CA GLY A 21 13.16 -0.65 2.34
C GLY A 21 12.51 -0.05 1.10
N SER A 22 11.41 0.69 1.28
CA SER A 22 10.53 1.09 0.19
C SER A 22 11.06 2.24 -0.65
N VAL A 23 11.72 3.24 -0.05
CA VAL A 23 12.21 4.41 -0.79
C VAL A 23 13.34 4.01 -1.76
N PRO A 24 14.38 3.28 -1.33
CA PRO A 24 15.40 2.77 -2.26
C PRO A 24 14.79 1.86 -3.32
N ALA A 25 13.81 1.03 -2.96
CA ALA A 25 13.12 0.16 -3.91
C ALA A 25 12.37 0.97 -4.99
N VAL A 26 11.65 2.02 -4.62
CA VAL A 26 11.01 2.93 -5.58
C VAL A 26 12.03 3.58 -6.50
N LEU A 27 13.12 4.13 -5.95
CA LEU A 27 14.18 4.75 -6.76
C LEU A 27 14.81 3.76 -7.74
N MET A 28 15.17 2.56 -7.29
CA MET A 28 15.74 1.51 -8.14
C MET A 28 14.75 1.08 -9.23
N THR A 29 13.47 0.91 -8.89
CA THR A 29 12.43 0.51 -9.85
C THR A 29 12.21 1.59 -10.89
N LEU A 30 12.12 2.86 -10.48
CA LEU A 30 11.96 3.98 -11.40
C LEU A 30 13.18 4.14 -12.32
N TRP A 31 14.39 3.97 -11.78
CA TRP A 31 15.62 3.99 -12.59
C TRP A 31 15.67 2.84 -13.60
N PHE A 32 15.19 1.66 -13.21
CA PHE A 32 15.06 0.52 -14.11
C PHE A 32 14.02 0.77 -15.22
N LEU A 33 12.85 1.29 -14.85
CA LEU A 33 11.79 1.66 -15.81
C LEU A 33 12.25 2.76 -16.78
N SER A 34 12.98 3.76 -16.30
CA SER A 34 13.48 4.83 -17.17
C SER A 34 14.52 4.31 -18.18
N SER A 35 15.32 3.31 -17.80
CA SER A 35 16.29 2.65 -18.68
C SER A 35 15.64 1.79 -19.78
N LEU A 36 14.39 1.34 -19.58
CA LEU A 36 13.64 0.51 -20.52
C LEU A 36 12.87 1.29 -21.60
N HIS A 37 13.06 2.62 -21.70
CA HIS A 37 12.39 3.50 -22.67
C HIS A 37 12.51 3.08 -24.15
N THR A 38 13.39 2.14 -24.47
CA THR A 38 13.65 1.65 -25.84
C THR A 38 12.55 0.71 -26.38
N ALA A 39 11.62 0.20 -25.55
CA ALA A 39 10.52 -0.69 -25.99
C ALA A 39 9.17 -0.38 -25.28
N PRO A 40 8.38 0.60 -25.76
CA PRO A 40 7.15 1.08 -25.11
C PRO A 40 6.08 0.00 -24.93
N ASP A 41 5.93 -0.89 -25.91
CA ASP A 41 4.89 -1.93 -25.90
C ASP A 41 5.15 -3.01 -24.84
N ALA A 42 6.42 -3.41 -24.67
CA ALA A 42 6.83 -4.37 -23.65
C ALA A 42 6.66 -3.77 -22.24
N LEU A 43 7.01 -2.49 -22.06
CA LEU A 43 6.82 -1.77 -20.80
C LEU A 43 5.33 -1.71 -20.41
N ASN A 44 4.48 -1.34 -21.36
CA ASN A 44 3.03 -1.28 -21.14
C ASN A 44 2.43 -2.65 -20.80
N ALA A 45 2.89 -3.72 -21.44
CA ALA A 45 2.45 -5.08 -21.12
C ALA A 45 2.85 -5.48 -19.69
N ILE A 46 4.09 -5.21 -19.30
CA ILE A 46 4.60 -5.49 -17.94
C ILE A 46 3.80 -4.70 -16.90
N ILE A 47 3.57 -3.39 -17.12
CA ILE A 47 2.78 -2.55 -16.20
C ILE A 47 1.35 -3.09 -16.08
N LYS A 48 0.68 -3.40 -17.20
CA LYS A 48 -0.68 -3.94 -17.18
C LYS A 48 -0.78 -5.27 -16.43
N GLN A 49 0.16 -6.19 -16.65
CA GLN A 49 0.17 -7.49 -15.99
C GLN A 49 0.48 -7.36 -14.49
N ALA A 50 1.45 -6.50 -14.12
CA ALA A 50 1.74 -6.18 -12.73
C ALA A 50 0.52 -5.56 -12.03
N LEU A 51 -0.18 -4.63 -12.69
CA LEU A 51 -1.39 -3.99 -12.18
C LEU A 51 -2.49 -5.01 -11.90
N GLY A 52 -2.76 -5.91 -12.87
CA GLY A 52 -3.74 -6.98 -12.72
C GLY A 52 -3.42 -7.90 -11.53
N PHE A 53 -2.16 -8.35 -11.42
CA PHE A 53 -1.73 -9.21 -10.32
C PHE A 53 -1.83 -8.51 -8.95
N VAL A 54 -1.38 -7.26 -8.85
CA VAL A 54 -1.46 -6.47 -7.60
C VAL A 54 -2.91 -6.25 -7.18
N LEU A 55 -3.80 -5.93 -8.11
CA LEU A 55 -5.22 -5.73 -7.84
C LEU A 55 -5.89 -7.01 -7.36
N LEU A 56 -5.60 -8.15 -7.99
CA LEU A 56 -6.09 -9.46 -7.55
C LEU A 56 -5.56 -9.83 -6.17
N LEU A 57 -4.26 -9.63 -5.92
CA LEU A 57 -3.65 -9.88 -4.61
C LEU A 57 -4.26 -8.97 -3.54
N THR A 58 -4.54 -7.70 -3.88
CA THR A 58 -5.19 -6.74 -2.99
C THR A 58 -6.63 -7.14 -2.69
N ALA A 59 -7.41 -7.53 -3.70
CA ALA A 59 -8.78 -8.02 -3.53
C ALA A 59 -8.81 -9.25 -2.61
N LEU A 60 -7.89 -10.20 -2.86
CA LEU A 60 -7.72 -11.39 -2.02
C LEU A 60 -7.36 -11.00 -0.57
N ALA A 61 -6.40 -10.10 -0.39
CA ALA A 61 -5.97 -9.62 0.91
C ALA A 61 -7.14 -8.98 1.69
N ILE A 62 -8.01 -8.21 1.03
CA ILE A 62 -9.19 -7.61 1.64
C ILE A 62 -10.22 -8.66 2.07
N LEU A 63 -10.51 -9.67 1.23
CA LEU A 63 -11.47 -10.74 1.54
C LEU A 63 -11.00 -11.60 2.72
N PHE A 64 -9.71 -11.95 2.73
CA PHE A 64 -9.14 -12.80 3.76
C PHE A 64 -8.72 -12.03 5.00
N LYS A 65 -8.76 -10.68 5.00
CA LYS A 65 -8.36 -9.83 6.13
C LYS A 65 -8.98 -10.29 7.46
N LYS A 66 -10.29 -10.56 7.50
CA LYS A 66 -10.96 -11.01 8.75
C LYS A 66 -10.43 -12.36 9.24
N ARG A 67 -10.24 -13.32 8.34
CA ARG A 67 -9.70 -14.65 8.68
C ARG A 67 -8.24 -14.56 9.09
N LEU A 68 -7.46 -13.72 8.42
CA LEU A 68 -6.06 -13.49 8.70
C LEU A 68 -5.87 -12.80 10.06
N LEU A 69 -6.73 -11.82 10.38
CA LEU A 69 -6.78 -11.16 11.68
C LEU A 69 -7.20 -12.12 12.79
N ALA A 70 -8.20 -12.97 12.54
CA ALA A 70 -8.64 -13.97 13.51
C ALA A 70 -7.56 -15.04 13.73
N PHE A 71 -6.85 -15.43 12.68
CA PHE A 71 -5.72 -16.36 12.76
C PHE A 71 -4.52 -15.75 13.51
N ALA A 72 -4.26 -14.47 13.30
CA ALA A 72 -3.20 -13.72 13.97
C ALA A 72 -3.46 -13.52 15.47
N HIS A 73 -4.71 -13.23 15.87
CA HIS A 73 -5.08 -13.06 17.29
C HIS A 73 -5.40 -14.38 18.00
N GLY A 74 -5.92 -15.39 17.31
CA GLY A 74 -6.32 -16.68 17.88
C GLY A 74 -5.17 -17.63 18.24
N ARG A 75 -3.93 -17.28 17.88
CA ARG A 75 -2.70 -18.00 18.23
C ARG A 75 -1.90 -17.25 19.30
N GLY A 76 -2.60 -16.73 20.31
CA GLY A 76 -2.09 -15.90 21.40
C GLY A 76 -1.13 -16.58 22.37
N ASP A 77 -0.13 -17.30 21.89
CA ASP A 77 1.00 -17.79 22.69
C ASP A 77 2.17 -16.81 22.51
N GLY A 78 2.10 -15.66 23.20
CA GLY A 78 3.19 -14.86 23.79
C GLY A 78 4.49 -14.52 23.02
N HIS A 79 4.69 -15.00 21.81
CA HIS A 79 5.92 -14.90 21.05
C HIS A 79 5.60 -14.18 19.74
N SER A 80 6.27 -13.07 19.46
CA SER A 80 6.35 -12.55 18.10
C SER A 80 6.78 -13.70 17.17
N PHE A 81 6.07 -13.92 16.06
CA PHE A 81 6.42 -14.95 15.06
C PHE A 81 7.91 -14.93 14.68
N PHE A 82 8.53 -13.76 14.80
CA PHE A 82 9.91 -13.51 14.48
C PHE A 82 10.64 -12.85 15.67
N SER A 83 11.86 -13.30 15.95
CA SER A 83 12.78 -12.66 16.90
C SER A 83 13.14 -11.24 16.43
N GLY A 84 13.47 -10.32 17.35
CA GLY A 84 13.59 -8.88 17.09
C GLY A 84 14.43 -8.48 15.86
N THR A 85 15.56 -9.14 15.62
CA THR A 85 16.40 -8.89 14.43
C THR A 85 15.76 -9.41 13.14
N SER A 86 15.19 -10.61 13.17
CA SER A 86 14.48 -11.21 12.02
C SER A 86 13.25 -10.38 11.64
N LEU A 87 12.53 -9.87 12.63
CA LEU A 87 11.38 -9.01 12.45
C LEU A 87 11.78 -7.69 11.77
N THR A 88 12.87 -7.07 12.21
CA THR A 88 13.41 -5.83 11.61
C THR A 88 13.76 -6.03 10.14
N ILE A 89 14.46 -7.12 9.81
CA ILE A 89 14.81 -7.47 8.43
C ILE A 89 13.55 -7.71 7.59
N LEU A 90 12.58 -8.45 8.13
CA LEU A 90 11.34 -8.73 7.44
C LEU A 90 10.50 -7.47 7.20
N THR A 91 10.55 -6.48 8.10
CA THR A 91 9.92 -5.15 7.89
C THR A 91 10.58 -4.41 6.73
N VAL A 92 11.92 -4.43 6.64
CA VAL A 92 12.65 -3.80 5.53
C VAL A 92 12.35 -4.51 4.20
N ILE A 93 12.34 -5.85 4.17
CA ILE A 93 11.97 -6.63 2.99
C ILE A 93 10.52 -6.35 2.57
N THR A 94 9.61 -6.27 3.54
CA THR A 94 8.21 -5.88 3.28
C THR A 94 8.14 -4.50 2.66
N GLY A 95 8.89 -3.53 3.21
CA GLY A 95 9.02 -2.19 2.65
C GLY A 95 9.54 -2.24 1.20
N LEU A 96 10.58 -3.03 0.93
CA LEU A 96 11.14 -3.21 -0.41
C LEU A 96 10.08 -3.73 -1.39
N ILE A 97 9.37 -4.80 -1.05
CA ILE A 97 8.32 -5.39 -1.90
C ILE A 97 7.18 -4.38 -2.12
N LEU A 98 6.70 -3.72 -1.07
CA LEU A 98 5.65 -2.71 -1.20
C LEU A 98 6.12 -1.53 -2.08
N GLY A 99 7.36 -1.09 -1.92
CA GLY A 99 7.97 -0.03 -2.72
C GLY A 99 8.04 -0.38 -4.20
N THR A 100 8.52 -1.57 -4.55
CA THR A 100 8.56 -2.02 -5.95
C THR A 100 7.16 -2.14 -6.54
N MET A 101 6.20 -2.72 -5.82
CA MET A 101 4.82 -2.85 -6.30
C MET A 101 4.17 -1.47 -6.53
N VAL A 102 4.34 -0.54 -5.60
CA VAL A 102 3.81 0.83 -5.73
C VAL A 102 4.46 1.56 -6.90
N ALA A 103 5.79 1.44 -7.09
CA ALA A 103 6.48 2.06 -8.23
C ALA A 103 6.04 1.46 -9.58
N LEU A 104 5.82 0.15 -9.67
CA LEU A 104 5.41 -0.50 -10.91
C LEU A 104 3.95 -0.21 -11.28
N THR A 105 3.07 -0.16 -10.28
CA THR A 105 1.61 -0.09 -10.52
C THR A 105 1.03 1.31 -10.37
N SER A 106 1.74 2.22 -9.72
CA SER A 106 1.23 3.54 -9.32
C SER A 106 -0.06 3.47 -8.47
N ILE A 107 -0.37 2.31 -7.89
CA ILE A 107 -1.45 2.09 -6.92
C ILE A 107 -0.85 2.13 -5.52
N GLY A 108 -1.49 2.86 -4.60
CA GLY A 108 -1.04 2.99 -3.22
C GLY A 108 -1.02 1.66 -2.44
N ALA A 109 -0.08 1.54 -1.49
CA ALA A 109 0.15 0.34 -0.68
C ALA A 109 -1.06 -0.10 0.19
N GLY A 110 -1.93 0.84 0.56
CA GLY A 110 -3.20 0.69 1.28
C GLY A 110 -3.47 -0.66 1.94
N ALA A 111 -4.23 -1.50 1.23
CA ALA A 111 -4.72 -2.77 1.75
C ALA A 111 -3.63 -3.84 1.88
N LEU A 112 -2.67 -3.89 0.95
CA LEU A 112 -1.54 -4.84 1.02
C LEU A 112 -0.59 -4.49 2.16
N GLY A 113 -0.24 -3.22 2.31
CA GLY A 113 0.58 -2.73 3.42
C GLY A 113 -0.08 -3.05 4.76
N THR A 114 -1.38 -2.77 4.89
CA THR A 114 -2.13 -3.06 6.11
C THR A 114 -2.07 -4.54 6.47
N VAL A 115 -2.28 -5.43 5.50
CA VAL A 115 -2.25 -6.88 5.69
C VAL A 115 -0.85 -7.38 6.04
N ALA A 116 0.20 -6.86 5.40
CA ALA A 116 1.57 -7.21 5.72
C ALA A 116 1.94 -6.79 7.16
N LEU A 117 1.54 -5.60 7.58
CA LEU A 117 1.76 -5.13 8.95
C LEU A 117 1.00 -5.98 9.98
N PHE A 118 -0.21 -6.44 9.67
CA PHE A 118 -0.95 -7.35 10.55
C PHE A 118 -0.27 -8.69 10.75
N ILE A 119 0.36 -9.25 9.71
CA ILE A 119 1.13 -10.50 9.80
C ILE A 119 2.41 -10.27 10.63
N LEU A 120 3.08 -9.14 10.40
CA LEU A 120 4.39 -8.87 10.98
C LEU A 120 4.34 -8.40 12.43
N TYR A 121 3.28 -7.67 12.79
CA TYR A 121 3.07 -7.08 14.10
C TYR A 121 1.66 -7.40 14.65
N PRO A 122 1.32 -8.69 14.84
CA PRO A 122 -0.03 -9.10 15.26
C PRO A 122 -0.42 -8.61 16.66
N LEU A 123 0.58 -8.24 17.49
CA LEU A 123 0.40 -7.75 18.85
C LEU A 123 0.10 -6.25 18.91
N LEU A 124 0.27 -5.50 17.82
CA LEU A 124 -0.03 -4.07 17.80
C LEU A 124 -1.54 -3.82 17.60
N PRO A 125 -2.12 -2.81 18.27
CA PRO A 125 -3.52 -2.45 18.06
C PRO A 125 -3.80 -2.13 16.60
N THR A 126 -4.94 -2.60 16.07
CA THR A 126 -5.38 -2.36 14.68
C THR A 126 -5.28 -0.89 14.28
N ARG A 127 -5.68 0.03 15.16
CA ARG A 127 -5.60 1.48 14.90
C ARG A 127 -4.18 1.97 14.67
N ARG A 128 -3.20 1.41 15.41
CA ARG A 128 -1.79 1.75 15.28
C ARG A 128 -1.19 1.20 14.00
N LEU A 129 -1.57 -0.02 13.60
CA LEU A 129 -1.12 -0.61 12.34
C LEU A 129 -1.61 0.18 11.13
N VAL A 130 -2.90 0.52 11.11
CA VAL A 130 -3.49 1.35 10.04
C VAL A 130 -2.86 2.74 10.00
N GLY A 131 -2.67 3.40 11.15
CA GLY A 131 -2.00 4.70 11.19
C GLY A 131 -0.53 4.63 10.72
N THR A 132 0.19 3.57 11.07
CA THR A 132 1.58 3.32 10.63
C THR A 132 1.67 3.08 9.13
N GLU A 133 0.72 2.32 8.57
CA GLU A 133 0.63 2.08 7.13
C GLU A 133 0.35 3.37 6.38
N ILE A 134 -0.63 4.18 6.80
CA ILE A 134 -0.94 5.46 6.16
C ILE A 134 0.28 6.40 6.21
N ALA A 135 0.96 6.48 7.36
CA ALA A 135 2.15 7.31 7.55
C ALA A 135 3.32 6.87 6.66
N HIS A 136 3.39 5.60 6.26
CA HIS A 136 4.36 5.07 5.30
C HIS A 136 3.92 5.25 3.84
N ALA A 137 2.65 4.95 3.54
CA ALA A 137 2.11 4.92 2.19
C ALA A 137 2.04 6.30 1.56
N VAL A 138 1.71 7.35 2.32
CA VAL A 138 1.58 8.72 1.78
C VAL A 138 2.93 9.25 1.25
N PRO A 139 4.04 9.26 2.03
CA PRO A 139 5.34 9.65 1.50
C PRO A 139 5.79 8.76 0.35
N LEU A 140 5.57 7.45 0.46
CA LEU A 140 6.00 6.50 -0.56
C LEU A 140 5.34 6.75 -1.91
N THR A 141 4.01 6.90 -1.91
CA THR A 141 3.22 7.17 -3.12
C THR A 141 3.55 8.54 -3.72
N LEU A 142 3.85 9.54 -2.88
CA LEU A 142 4.31 10.83 -3.35
C LEU A 142 5.66 10.73 -4.07
N VAL A 143 6.63 10.00 -3.52
CA VAL A 143 7.94 9.77 -4.17
C VAL A 143 7.77 9.00 -5.49
N ALA A 144 6.96 7.94 -5.49
CA ALA A 144 6.67 7.18 -6.71
C ALA A 144 5.97 8.04 -7.78
N GLY A 145 4.96 8.82 -7.38
CA GLY A 145 4.21 9.69 -8.29
C GLY A 145 5.07 10.81 -8.88
N LEU A 146 5.89 11.47 -8.07
CA LEU A 146 6.87 12.46 -8.55
C LEU A 146 7.93 11.83 -9.47
N GLY A 147 8.35 10.61 -9.16
CA GLY A 147 9.26 9.84 -10.00
C GLY A 147 8.68 9.49 -11.36
N HIS A 148 7.39 9.14 -11.43
CA HIS A 148 6.69 8.96 -12.71
C HIS A 148 6.48 10.29 -13.44
N ALA A 149 6.18 11.37 -12.71
CA ALA A 149 6.02 12.70 -13.30
C ALA A 149 7.33 13.22 -13.93
N SER A 150 8.48 12.95 -13.31
CA SER A 150 9.78 13.38 -13.82
C SER A 150 10.23 12.64 -15.08
N MET A 151 9.62 11.49 -15.41
CA MET A 151 9.87 10.77 -16.66
C MET A 151 9.23 11.45 -17.89
N GLY A 152 8.46 12.51 -17.72
CA GLY A 152 7.93 13.32 -18.83
C GLY A 152 6.68 12.77 -19.53
N ASN A 153 6.22 11.57 -19.16
CA ASN A 153 5.04 10.93 -19.77
C ASN A 153 3.69 11.31 -19.11
N MET A 154 3.69 12.30 -18.20
CA MET A 154 2.50 12.64 -17.41
C MET A 154 1.72 13.80 -18.01
N ASN A 155 0.44 13.58 -18.29
CA ASN A 155 -0.48 14.63 -18.72
C ASN A 155 -0.96 15.44 -17.50
N TRP A 156 -0.42 16.64 -17.33
CA TRP A 156 -0.74 17.55 -16.22
C TRP A 156 -2.18 18.03 -16.21
N GLU A 157 -2.83 18.10 -17.38
CA GLU A 157 -4.24 18.46 -17.48
C GLU A 157 -5.13 17.34 -16.94
N LEU A 158 -4.87 16.08 -17.37
CA LEU A 158 -5.58 14.90 -16.86
C LEU A 158 -5.41 14.75 -15.35
N LEU A 159 -4.19 15.01 -14.84
CA LEU A 159 -3.92 15.04 -13.40
C LEU A 159 -4.81 16.07 -12.70
N GLY A 160 -4.93 17.29 -13.24
CA GLY A 160 -5.79 18.34 -12.68
C GLY A 160 -7.25 17.90 -12.56
N TRP A 161 -7.80 17.31 -13.63
CA TRP A 161 -9.16 16.75 -13.62
C TRP A 161 -9.33 15.61 -12.61
N LEU A 162 -8.36 14.69 -12.54
CA LEU A 162 -8.34 13.60 -11.56
C LEU A 162 -8.29 14.11 -10.12
N LEU A 163 -7.47 15.13 -9.83
CA LEU A 163 -7.37 15.71 -8.49
C LEU A 163 -8.66 16.42 -8.09
N MET A 164 -9.25 17.21 -9.00
CA MET A 164 -10.52 17.89 -8.76
C MET A 164 -11.68 16.92 -8.51
N GLY A 165 -11.68 15.72 -9.12
CA GLY A 165 -12.68 14.69 -8.82
C GLY A 165 -12.36 13.87 -7.57
N SER A 166 -11.10 13.44 -7.41
CA SER A 166 -10.69 12.49 -6.36
C SER A 166 -10.60 13.12 -4.98
N LEU A 167 -10.10 14.36 -4.84
CA LEU A 167 -10.00 15.02 -3.53
C LEU A 167 -11.37 15.21 -2.84
N PRO A 168 -12.38 15.83 -3.49
CA PRO A 168 -13.71 15.91 -2.88
C PRO A 168 -14.38 14.53 -2.77
N GLY A 169 -14.13 13.62 -3.71
CA GLY A 169 -14.62 12.24 -3.65
C GLY A 169 -14.10 11.48 -2.42
N ILE A 170 -12.81 11.59 -2.10
CA ILE A 170 -12.19 10.99 -0.90
C ILE A 170 -12.72 11.68 0.36
N TYR A 171 -12.89 13.01 0.36
CA TYR A 171 -13.45 13.73 1.49
C TYR A 171 -14.88 13.27 1.81
N LEU A 172 -15.78 13.28 0.81
CA LEU A 172 -17.15 12.80 0.96
C LEU A 172 -17.21 11.31 1.28
N GLY A 173 -16.42 10.50 0.57
CA GLY A 173 -16.34 9.06 0.75
C GLY A 173 -15.86 8.68 2.14
N SER A 174 -14.82 9.33 2.68
CA SER A 174 -14.32 9.09 4.03
C SER A 174 -15.31 9.53 5.11
N HIS A 175 -16.04 10.64 4.87
CA HIS A 175 -17.09 11.09 5.79
C HIS A 175 -18.29 10.13 5.82
N MET A 176 -18.69 9.60 4.67
CA MET A 176 -19.78 8.63 4.54
C MET A 176 -19.38 7.21 4.97
N ALA A 177 -18.12 6.81 4.75
CA ALA A 177 -17.61 5.49 5.12
C ALA A 177 -17.71 5.23 6.62
N GLY A 178 -17.65 6.28 7.46
CA GLY A 178 -17.89 6.16 8.90
C GLY A 178 -19.33 5.75 9.28
N ARG A 179 -20.29 5.82 8.33
CA ARG A 179 -21.70 5.45 8.54
C ARG A 179 -22.12 4.14 7.91
N VAL A 180 -21.29 3.55 7.04
CA VAL A 180 -21.57 2.27 6.38
C VAL A 180 -20.78 1.18 7.09
N SER A 181 -21.39 0.03 7.34
CA SER A 181 -20.69 -1.06 8.01
C SER A 181 -19.53 -1.59 7.15
N ASP A 182 -18.41 -1.85 7.82
CA ASP A 182 -17.21 -2.47 7.24
C ASP A 182 -17.52 -3.80 6.53
N ASP A 183 -18.63 -4.45 6.92
CA ASP A 183 -19.12 -5.71 6.37
C ASP A 183 -19.68 -5.58 4.95
N LEU A 184 -20.15 -4.39 4.55
CA LEU A 184 -20.60 -4.11 3.18
C LEU A 184 -19.52 -3.44 2.34
N LEU A 185 -18.78 -2.49 2.93
CA LEU A 185 -17.75 -1.74 2.21
C LEU A 185 -16.64 -2.67 1.69
N ARG A 186 -16.15 -3.58 2.53
CA ARG A 186 -14.98 -4.40 2.17
C ARG A 186 -15.26 -5.39 1.04
N PRO A 187 -16.37 -6.18 1.05
CA PRO A 187 -16.69 -7.03 -0.09
C PRO A 187 -16.94 -6.24 -1.37
N CYS A 188 -17.60 -5.08 -1.30
CA CYS A 188 -17.81 -4.23 -2.46
C CYS A 188 -16.48 -3.77 -3.09
N LEU A 189 -15.55 -3.27 -2.26
CA LEU A 189 -14.21 -2.91 -2.71
C LEU A 189 -13.44 -4.10 -3.27
N ALA A 190 -13.50 -5.27 -2.62
CA ALA A 190 -12.83 -6.47 -3.09
C ALA A 190 -13.39 -6.97 -4.42
N VAL A 191 -14.72 -6.94 -4.62
CA VAL A 191 -15.37 -7.29 -5.89
C VAL A 191 -14.96 -6.30 -6.97
N MET A 192 -14.98 -5.00 -6.69
CA MET A 192 -14.56 -3.96 -7.64
C MET A 192 -13.11 -4.16 -8.07
N LEU A 193 -12.19 -4.33 -7.11
CA LEU A 193 -10.77 -4.60 -7.37
C LEU A 193 -10.56 -5.92 -8.10
N GLY A 194 -11.33 -6.96 -7.75
CA GLY A 194 -11.27 -8.27 -8.39
C GLY A 194 -11.68 -8.21 -9.86
N ILE A 195 -12.78 -7.51 -10.18
CA ILE A 195 -13.25 -7.32 -11.56
C ILE A 195 -12.20 -6.53 -12.37
N ILE A 196 -11.69 -5.43 -11.84
CA ILE A 196 -10.70 -4.60 -12.52
C ILE A 196 -9.39 -5.38 -12.71
N GLY A 197 -8.92 -6.07 -11.68
CA GLY A 197 -7.71 -6.88 -11.71
C GLY A 197 -7.80 -8.04 -12.70
N PHE A 198 -8.94 -8.73 -12.74
CA PHE A 198 -9.18 -9.80 -13.70
C PHE A 198 -9.13 -9.29 -15.15
N LYS A 199 -9.82 -8.17 -15.44
CA LYS A 199 -9.85 -7.54 -16.77
C LYS A 199 -8.49 -7.01 -17.24
N LEU A 200 -7.58 -6.71 -16.32
CA LEU A 200 -6.23 -6.23 -16.64
C LEU A 200 -5.22 -7.35 -16.80
N ALA A 201 -5.42 -8.48 -16.11
CA ALA A 201 -4.53 -9.63 -16.15
C ALA A 201 -4.83 -10.61 -17.30
N PHE A 202 -6.08 -10.67 -17.76
CA PHE A 202 -6.60 -11.59 -18.77
C PHE A 202 -7.44 -10.85 -19.80
#